data_AF-A0AA39Q126-F1
#
_entry.id   AF-A0AA39Q126-F1
#
_cell.length_a   1.000
_cell.length_b   1.000
_cell.length_c   1.000
_cell.angle_alpha   90.00
_cell.angle_beta   90.00
_cell.angle_gamma   90.00
#
_symmetry.space_group_name_H-M   'P 1'
#
loop_
_entity.id
_entity.type
_entity.pdbx_description
1 polymer ?
#
loop_
_entity_poly.entity_id
_entity_poly.type
_entity_poly.pdbx_seq_one_letter_code
_entity_poly.pdbx_strand_id
1 'polypeptide(L)'
;MAGFPEEIWEAITASPEKFIVAVPFGAGPKFYADNHRADLLIKMFLDGLDFLDKGKITVFFPLETKEDKKSVNRDKGCSRRSAFDKPWPLMVTGFSEDFGKFLLWNQCFATASQSMWNLVPFNPKSLAWTIMAFQGNIVCNKPELIAEALACIKATMWCNITIQNLVKCITQAHGCSGNPAELVVNMTQSWRLSYIKTKNFDDDKGPIFVLT
;
A
#
# COMPACT_ATOMS: atom_id res chain seq x y z
N MET A 1 7.24 6.28 12.39
CA MET A 1 6.81 6.28 10.97
C MET A 1 7.98 5.69 10.17
N ALA A 2 7.84 4.56 9.48
CA ALA A 2 9.00 4.00 8.77
C ALA A 2 9.47 4.96 7.67
N GLY A 3 10.77 5.15 7.54
CA GLY A 3 11.39 6.15 6.68
C GLY A 3 12.70 5.60 6.13
N PHE A 4 13.03 5.96 4.90
CA PHE A 4 14.29 5.54 4.31
C PHE A 4 15.47 6.12 5.10
N PRO A 5 16.60 5.40 5.21
CA PRO A 5 17.87 6.03 5.56
C PRO A 5 18.07 7.30 4.74
N GLU A 6 18.65 8.33 5.34
CA GLU A 6 18.76 9.67 4.73
C GLU A 6 19.42 9.62 3.35
N GLU A 7 20.50 8.85 3.21
CA GLU A 7 21.20 8.63 1.93
C GLU A 7 20.31 8.02 0.84
N ILE A 8 19.43 7.08 1.22
CA ILE A 8 18.48 6.46 0.29
C ILE A 8 17.37 7.46 -0.04
N TRP A 9 16.92 8.24 0.93
CA TRP A 9 15.93 9.29 0.70
C TRP A 9 16.43 10.38 -0.24
N GLU A 10 17.69 10.80 -0.08
CA GLU A 10 18.36 11.74 -0.98
C GLU A 10 18.46 11.18 -2.40
N ALA A 11 18.90 9.93 -2.55
CA ALA A 11 18.98 9.27 -3.85
C ALA A 11 17.61 9.15 -4.53
N ILE A 12 16.57 8.77 -3.76
CA ILE A 12 15.18 8.69 -4.22
C ILE A 12 14.66 10.07 -4.63
N THR A 13 14.96 11.11 -3.86
CA THR A 13 14.51 12.47 -4.14
C THR A 13 15.20 13.06 -5.38
N ALA A 14 16.49 12.76 -5.56
CA ALA A 14 17.27 13.24 -6.69
C ALA A 14 16.94 12.54 -8.01
N SER A 15 16.49 11.29 -7.98
CA SER A 15 16.22 10.49 -9.18
C SER A 15 15.09 9.47 -8.96
N PRO A 16 13.84 9.91 -8.71
CA PRO A 16 12.73 9.02 -8.38
C PRO A 16 12.42 7.99 -9.47
N GLU A 17 12.69 8.31 -10.73
CA GLU A 17 12.50 7.44 -11.90
C GLU A 17 13.38 6.18 -11.89
N LYS A 18 14.45 6.16 -11.09
CA LYS A 18 15.33 4.99 -10.92
C LYS A 18 14.78 3.99 -9.91
N PHE A 19 13.58 4.23 -9.39
CA PHE A 19 12.94 3.39 -8.38
C PHE A 19 11.56 2.95 -8.86
N ILE A 20 11.28 1.66 -8.65
CA ILE A 20 9.96 1.06 -8.84
C ILE A 20 9.50 0.53 -7.49
N VAL A 21 8.22 0.69 -7.21
CA VAL A 21 7.57 0.19 -6.01
C VAL A 21 6.95 -1.17 -6.32
N ALA A 22 7.35 -2.20 -5.58
CA ALA A 22 6.71 -3.51 -5.61
C ALA A 22 5.79 -3.70 -4.41
N VAL A 23 4.51 -3.89 -4.69
CA VAL A 23 3.46 -4.08 -3.70
C VAL A 23 2.86 -5.47 -3.84
N PRO A 24 2.84 -6.31 -2.80
CA PRO A 24 2.16 -7.58 -2.87
C PRO A 24 0.64 -7.33 -2.89
N PHE A 25 -0.02 -7.78 -3.95
CA PHE A 25 -1.44 -7.58 -4.17
C PHE A 25 -2.27 -8.37 -3.15
N GLY A 26 -3.23 -7.71 -2.51
CA GLY A 26 -4.10 -8.33 -1.50
C GLY A 26 -3.39 -8.77 -0.22
N ALA A 27 -2.12 -8.43 -0.05
CA ALA A 27 -1.30 -8.85 1.08
C ALA A 27 -1.11 -7.72 2.09
N GLY A 28 -1.16 -8.04 3.39
CA GLY A 28 -0.85 -7.14 4.50
C GLY A 28 0.41 -7.58 5.26
N PRO A 29 0.72 -7.00 6.42
CA PRO A 29 1.84 -7.33 7.28
C PRO A 29 1.97 -8.82 7.60
N LYS A 30 0.85 -9.55 7.66
CA LYS A 30 0.88 -11.01 7.77
C LYS A 30 1.72 -11.65 6.65
N PHE A 31 1.63 -11.17 5.41
CA PHE A 31 2.46 -11.66 4.31
C PHE A 31 3.95 -11.51 4.62
N TYR A 32 4.38 -10.39 5.18
CA TYR A 32 5.79 -10.16 5.53
C TYR A 32 6.23 -10.93 6.79
N ALA A 33 5.30 -11.23 7.71
CA ALA A 33 5.57 -12.13 8.83
C ALA A 33 5.81 -13.57 8.32
N ASP A 34 4.99 -14.01 7.37
CA ASP A 34 5.10 -15.34 6.76
C ASP A 34 6.26 -15.41 5.74
N ASN A 35 6.63 -14.27 5.15
CA ASN A 35 7.68 -14.12 4.13
C ASN A 35 8.72 -13.08 4.56
N HIS A 36 9.44 -13.37 5.64
CA HIS A 36 10.46 -12.49 6.21
C HIS A 36 11.59 -12.07 5.23
N ARG A 37 11.75 -12.79 4.11
CA ARG A 37 12.67 -12.47 3.00
C ARG A 37 11.95 -12.14 1.69
N ALA A 38 10.82 -11.43 1.75
CA ALA A 38 10.08 -11.01 0.56
C ALA A 38 10.95 -10.19 -0.42
N ASP A 39 11.94 -9.45 0.08
CA ASP A 39 12.99 -8.78 -0.70
C ASP A 39 13.74 -9.76 -1.61
N LEU A 40 14.18 -10.90 -1.08
CA LEU A 40 14.86 -11.92 -1.86
C LEU A 40 13.92 -12.63 -2.82
N LEU A 41 12.68 -12.90 -2.40
CA LEU A 41 11.70 -13.57 -3.26
C LEU A 41 11.45 -12.77 -4.54
N ILE A 42 11.17 -11.46 -4.41
CA ILE A 42 10.94 -10.63 -5.59
C ILE A 42 12.25 -10.40 -6.36
N LYS A 43 13.41 -10.29 -5.70
CA LYS A 43 14.70 -10.19 -6.39
C LYS A 43 14.97 -11.43 -7.24
N MET A 44 14.85 -12.63 -6.67
CA MET A 44 15.04 -13.90 -7.39
C MET A 44 14.06 -14.05 -8.54
N PHE A 45 12.81 -13.63 -8.34
CA PHE A 45 11.82 -13.62 -9.41
C PHE A 45 12.25 -12.72 -10.57
N LEU A 46 12.62 -11.46 -10.29
CA LEU A 46 13.03 -10.50 -11.31
C LEU A 46 14.33 -10.95 -12.01
N ASP A 47 15.29 -11.50 -11.27
CA ASP A 47 16.52 -12.08 -11.81
C ASP A 47 16.22 -13.28 -12.74
N GLY A 48 15.12 -14.01 -12.49
CA GLY A 48 14.70 -15.18 -13.27
C GLY A 48 13.90 -14.86 -14.53
N LEU A 49 13.42 -13.64 -14.72
CA LEU A 49 12.69 -13.25 -15.94
C LEU A 49 13.59 -13.33 -17.17
N ASP A 50 13.14 -13.89 -18.29
CA ASP A 50 13.97 -13.94 -19.50
C ASP A 50 13.99 -12.57 -20.20
N PHE A 51 15.02 -11.77 -19.93
CA PHE A 51 15.20 -10.42 -20.47
C PHE A 51 16.69 -10.12 -20.66
N LEU A 52 17.04 -9.52 -21.80
CA LEU A 52 18.41 -9.46 -22.31
C LEU A 52 19.36 -8.63 -21.41
N ASP A 53 18.96 -7.43 -21.04
CA ASP A 53 19.67 -6.59 -20.06
C ASP A 53 18.70 -6.15 -18.98
N LYS A 54 18.92 -6.64 -17.76
CA LYS A 54 18.11 -6.30 -16.58
C LYS A 54 18.76 -5.25 -15.70
N GLY A 55 20.05 -4.94 -15.90
CA GLY A 55 20.86 -4.23 -14.92
C GLY A 55 21.18 -5.05 -13.66
N LYS A 56 21.67 -4.37 -12.62
CA LYS A 56 22.02 -4.95 -11.31
C LYS A 56 20.88 -4.72 -10.31
N ILE A 57 19.85 -5.55 -10.41
CA ILE A 57 18.63 -5.42 -9.61
C ILE A 57 18.95 -5.49 -8.12
N THR A 58 18.45 -4.49 -7.38
CA THR A 58 18.49 -4.44 -5.92
C THR A 58 17.08 -4.24 -5.41
N VAL A 59 16.71 -5.00 -4.37
CA VAL A 59 15.41 -4.91 -3.72
C VAL A 59 15.62 -4.74 -2.23
N PHE A 60 14.92 -3.79 -1.61
CA PHE A 60 15.03 -3.53 -0.18
C PHE A 60 13.73 -3.03 0.45
N PHE A 61 13.65 -3.16 1.77
CA PHE A 61 12.59 -2.60 2.60
C PHE A 61 12.89 -1.14 2.97
N PRO A 62 11.86 -0.27 3.07
CA PRO A 62 11.97 0.94 3.88
C PRO A 62 12.26 0.52 5.33
N LEU A 63 13.39 0.94 5.89
CA LEU A 63 13.72 0.62 7.28
C LEU A 63 12.83 1.42 8.24
N GLU A 64 12.51 0.86 9.41
CA GLU A 64 11.93 1.66 10.48
C GLU A 64 13.01 2.59 11.04
N THR A 65 12.77 3.90 10.99
CA THR A 65 13.59 4.88 11.72
C THR A 65 13.53 4.53 13.21
N LYS A 66 14.70 4.32 13.82
CA LYS A 66 14.86 3.82 15.20
C LYS A 66 14.40 4.79 16.30
N GLU A 67 13.67 5.86 15.98
CA GLU A 67 13.38 6.93 16.93
C GLU A 67 12.35 6.56 18.02
N ASP A 68 11.53 5.51 17.83
CA ASP A 68 10.51 5.11 18.81
C ASP A 68 10.80 3.79 19.55
N LYS A 69 12.07 3.40 19.73
CA LYS A 69 12.43 2.23 20.57
C LYS A 69 12.35 2.49 22.09
N LYS A 70 11.40 3.29 22.56
CA LYS A 70 11.17 3.49 24.00
C LYS A 70 9.90 2.86 24.59
N SER A 71 9.04 2.20 23.81
CA SER A 71 7.86 1.59 24.41
C SER A 71 7.28 0.40 23.65
N VAL A 72 7.95 -0.74 23.62
CA VAL A 72 7.20 -2.02 23.46
C VAL A 72 7.86 -3.11 24.30
N ASN A 73 7.28 -3.34 25.48
CA ASN A 73 7.40 -4.62 26.18
C ASN A 73 6.96 -5.73 25.22
N ARG A 74 7.88 -6.65 24.93
CA ARG A 74 7.78 -7.67 23.88
C ARG A 74 6.87 -8.87 24.22
N ASP A 75 6.06 -8.78 25.28
CA ASP A 75 5.37 -9.95 25.87
C ASP A 75 3.83 -9.90 25.88
N LYS A 76 3.18 -9.06 25.06
CA LYS A 76 1.71 -9.18 24.87
C LYS A 76 1.35 -9.33 23.41
N GLY A 77 0.69 -10.47 23.14
CA GLY A 77 0.42 -11.05 21.83
C GLY A 77 0.08 -10.04 20.74
N CYS A 78 0.61 -10.32 19.54
CA CYS A 78 0.29 -9.63 18.31
C CYS A 78 -1.21 -9.38 18.23
N SER A 79 -1.63 -8.14 18.48
CA SER A 79 -3.02 -7.77 18.27
C SER A 79 -3.32 -8.01 16.79
N ARG A 80 -4.45 -8.66 16.46
CA ARG A 80 -4.90 -8.86 15.07
C ARG A 80 -4.93 -7.55 14.23
N ARG A 81 -4.81 -6.38 14.89
CA ARG A 81 -4.76 -5.05 14.29
C ARG A 81 -3.45 -4.73 13.56
N SER A 82 -2.30 -5.30 13.96
CA SER A 82 -1.01 -5.06 13.28
C SER A 82 -0.77 -5.98 12.08
N ALA A 83 -1.62 -7.00 11.88
CA ALA A 83 -1.52 -7.93 10.75
C ALA A 83 -1.95 -7.31 9.41
N PHE A 84 -2.58 -6.13 9.44
CA PHE A 84 -3.18 -5.41 8.31
C PHE A 84 -2.76 -3.93 8.22
N ASP A 85 -1.70 -3.51 8.91
CA ASP A 85 -1.02 -2.25 8.61
C ASP A 85 -0.63 -2.17 7.12
N LYS A 86 -0.26 -1.00 6.60
CA LYS A 86 -0.02 -0.82 5.15
C LYS A 86 0.95 -1.89 4.64
N PRO A 87 0.70 -2.55 3.47
CA PRO A 87 1.74 -3.37 2.86
C PRO A 87 2.96 -2.48 2.66
N TRP A 88 4.09 -2.87 3.26
CA TRP A 88 5.31 -2.08 3.15
C TRP A 88 5.86 -2.27 1.75
N PRO A 89 5.70 -1.27 0.84
CA PRO A 89 6.18 -1.43 -0.53
C PRO A 89 7.68 -1.75 -0.51
N LEU A 90 8.08 -2.75 -1.29
CA LEU A 90 9.50 -2.99 -1.55
C LEU A 90 9.96 -2.00 -2.61
N MET A 91 11.17 -1.48 -2.45
CA MET A 91 11.80 -0.65 -3.47
C MET A 91 12.67 -1.52 -4.36
N VAL A 92 12.49 -1.38 -5.67
CA VAL A 92 13.30 -2.02 -6.71
C VAL A 92 14.12 -0.94 -7.40
N THR A 93 15.41 -1.15 -7.56
CA THR A 93 16.33 -0.24 -8.26
C THR A 93 17.45 -1.00 -8.97
N GLY A 94 18.33 -0.28 -9.68
CA GLY A 94 19.45 -0.85 -10.42
C GLY A 94 19.03 -1.59 -11.69
N PHE A 95 17.77 -1.43 -12.12
CA PHE A 95 17.28 -1.97 -13.38
C PHE A 95 17.79 -1.17 -14.58
N SER A 96 17.94 -1.82 -15.73
CA SER A 96 18.16 -1.12 -17.01
C SER A 96 16.89 -0.35 -17.43
N GLU A 97 17.02 0.69 -18.25
CA GLU A 97 15.89 1.51 -18.67
C GLU A 97 14.79 0.68 -19.37
N ASP A 98 15.19 -0.20 -20.29
CA ASP A 98 14.26 -1.04 -21.06
C ASP A 98 13.58 -2.09 -20.18
N PHE A 99 14.31 -2.66 -19.23
CA PHE A 99 13.72 -3.58 -18.27
C PHE A 99 12.74 -2.86 -17.33
N GLY A 100 13.07 -1.66 -16.86
CA GLY A 100 12.15 -0.82 -16.09
C GLY A 100 10.85 -0.53 -16.85
N LYS A 101 10.94 -0.16 -18.13
CA LYS A 101 9.75 0.05 -18.99
C LYS A 101 8.93 -1.23 -19.12
N PHE A 102 9.57 -2.38 -19.32
CA PHE A 102 8.90 -3.68 -19.37
C PHE A 102 8.15 -4.02 -18.08
N LEU A 103 8.79 -3.83 -16.93
CA LEU A 103 8.19 -4.07 -15.61
C LEU A 103 6.95 -3.19 -15.38
N LEU A 104 7.07 -1.89 -15.71
CA LEU A 104 5.99 -0.93 -15.56
C LEU A 104 4.87 -1.09 -16.59
N TRP A 105 5.15 -1.66 -17.75
CA TRP A 105 4.15 -1.97 -18.78
C TRP A 105 3.28 -3.15 -18.36
N ASN A 106 3.87 -4.23 -17.86
CA ASN A 106 3.12 -5.40 -17.40
C ASN A 106 2.36 -5.13 -16.09
N GLN A 107 2.91 -4.29 -15.21
CA GLN A 107 2.39 -3.86 -13.91
C GLN A 107 2.18 -4.97 -12.88
N CYS A 108 1.64 -6.14 -13.24
CA CYS A 108 1.29 -7.21 -12.31
C CYS A 108 2.01 -8.50 -12.70
N PHE A 109 2.66 -9.12 -11.73
CA PHE A 109 3.39 -10.37 -11.90
C PHE A 109 2.93 -11.40 -10.87
N ALA A 110 2.49 -12.56 -11.35
CA ALA A 110 2.22 -13.71 -10.51
C ALA A 110 3.52 -14.46 -10.24
N THR A 111 3.91 -14.60 -8.97
CA THR A 111 5.07 -15.40 -8.57
C THR A 111 4.62 -16.81 -8.18
N ALA A 112 5.54 -17.79 -8.24
CA ALA A 112 5.26 -19.20 -7.94
C ALA A 112 4.71 -19.43 -6.52
N SER A 113 4.91 -18.50 -5.60
CA SER A 113 4.42 -18.50 -4.22
C SER A 113 2.94 -18.13 -4.04
N GLN A 114 2.13 -18.12 -5.11
CA GLN A 114 0.75 -17.64 -5.11
C GLN A 114 0.58 -16.17 -4.69
N SER A 115 1.67 -15.39 -4.66
CA SER A 115 1.61 -13.95 -4.45
C SER A 115 1.64 -13.25 -5.80
N MET A 116 0.73 -12.30 -5.99
CA MET A 116 0.79 -11.35 -7.10
C MET A 116 1.49 -10.09 -6.63
N TRP A 117 2.34 -9.52 -7.47
CA TRP A 117 3.09 -8.30 -7.18
C TRP A 117 2.76 -7.22 -8.20
N ASN A 118 2.35 -6.07 -7.71
CA ASN A 118 2.16 -4.87 -8.51
C ASN A 118 3.45 -4.03 -8.48
N LEU A 119 4.02 -3.81 -9.66
CA LEU A 119 5.13 -2.91 -9.91
C LEU A 119 4.58 -1.59 -10.43
N VAL A 120 4.75 -0.52 -9.66
CA VAL A 120 4.29 0.83 -10.02
C VAL A 120 5.46 1.82 -9.98
N PRO A 121 5.41 2.90 -10.78
CA PRO A 121 6.46 3.92 -10.73
C PRO A 121 6.56 4.48 -9.32
N PHE A 122 7.78 4.66 -8.81
CA PHE A 122 7.93 5.43 -7.58
C PHE A 122 7.59 6.90 -7.89
N ASN A 123 6.58 7.41 -7.21
CA ASN A 123 6.22 8.81 -7.31
C ASN A 123 6.17 9.40 -5.90
N PRO A 124 7.17 10.23 -5.51
CA PRO A 124 7.22 10.82 -4.17
C PRO A 124 6.09 11.83 -3.93
N LYS A 125 5.46 12.31 -5.01
CA LYS A 125 4.28 13.17 -4.99
C LYS A 125 2.98 12.37 -5.04
N SER A 126 3.05 11.05 -5.21
CA SER A 126 1.88 10.20 -5.17
C SER A 126 1.29 10.27 -3.77
N LEU A 127 0.03 10.69 -3.71
CA LEU A 127 -0.72 10.60 -2.46
C LEU A 127 -0.80 9.12 -2.07
N ALA A 128 -0.73 8.83 -0.78
CA ALA A 128 -1.03 7.49 -0.26
C ALA A 128 -2.32 6.97 -0.94
N TRP A 129 -2.36 5.69 -1.34
CA TRP A 129 -3.45 5.09 -2.12
C TRP A 129 -4.80 5.61 -1.64
N THR A 130 -5.31 6.62 -2.34
CA THR A 130 -6.48 7.37 -1.90
C THR A 130 -7.65 6.74 -2.62
N ILE A 131 -8.50 6.03 -1.88
CA ILE A 131 -9.75 5.49 -2.39
C ILE A 131 -10.63 6.66 -2.85
N MET A 132 -10.70 7.71 -2.03
CA MET A 132 -11.46 8.92 -2.31
C MET A 132 -11.03 10.09 -1.43
N ALA A 133 -11.22 11.31 -1.92
CA ALA A 133 -11.01 12.54 -1.16
C ALA A 133 -12.31 13.34 -1.05
N PHE A 134 -12.58 13.89 0.13
CA PHE A 134 -13.75 14.72 0.41
C PHE A 134 -13.30 16.14 0.73
N GLN A 135 -14.00 17.12 0.17
CA GLN A 135 -13.81 18.55 0.44
C GLN A 135 -15.14 19.16 0.89
N GLY A 136 -15.10 20.25 1.66
CA GLY A 136 -16.29 21.01 2.04
C GLY A 136 -16.24 21.55 3.47
N ASN A 137 -17.27 22.32 3.83
CA ASN A 137 -17.31 23.07 5.09
C ASN A 137 -17.27 22.20 6.35
N ILE A 138 -17.65 20.93 6.22
CA ILE A 138 -17.66 19.95 7.32
C ILE A 138 -16.28 19.30 7.56
N VAL A 139 -15.33 19.46 6.63
CA VAL A 139 -14.01 18.86 6.72
C VAL A 139 -13.15 19.65 7.71
N CYS A 140 -12.93 19.06 8.89
CA CYS A 140 -12.12 19.66 9.93
C CYS A 140 -11.34 18.62 10.72
N ASN A 141 -10.25 19.04 11.36
CA ASN A 141 -9.37 18.15 12.11
C ASN A 141 -9.91 17.83 13.52
N LYS A 142 -11.13 17.29 13.61
CA LYS A 142 -11.75 16.84 14.86
C LYS A 142 -11.83 15.31 14.85
N PRO A 143 -11.14 14.60 15.77
CA PRO A 143 -11.10 13.14 15.77
C PRO A 143 -12.47 12.46 15.80
N GLU A 144 -13.42 13.02 16.57
CA GLU A 144 -14.79 12.51 16.68
C GLU A 144 -15.52 12.55 15.34
N LEU A 145 -15.45 13.66 14.61
CA LEU A 145 -16.07 13.82 13.30
C LEU A 145 -15.40 12.95 12.23
N ILE A 146 -14.09 12.76 12.30
CA ILE A 146 -13.37 11.86 11.40
C ILE A 146 -13.85 10.41 11.62
N ALA A 147 -14.00 10.00 12.88
CA ALA A 147 -14.49 8.67 13.23
C ALA A 147 -15.95 8.46 12.80
N GLU A 148 -16.81 9.46 13.04
CA GLU A 148 -18.22 9.45 12.61
C GLU A 148 -18.34 9.37 11.08
N ALA A 149 -17.60 10.22 10.35
CA ALA A 149 -17.58 10.20 8.90
C ALA A 149 -17.12 8.85 8.35
N LEU A 150 -16.04 8.27 8.91
CA LEU A 150 -15.58 6.94 8.53
C LEU A 150 -16.63 5.85 8.81
N ALA A 151 -17.34 5.92 9.94
CA ALA A 151 -18.40 4.99 10.26
C ALA A 151 -19.56 5.07 9.26
N CYS A 152 -20.01 6.29 8.91
CA CYS A 152 -21.02 6.52 7.88
C CYS A 152 -20.60 5.99 6.50
N ILE A 153 -19.36 6.26 6.08
CA ILE A 153 -18.81 5.75 4.83
C ILE A 153 -18.86 4.22 4.83
N LYS A 154 -18.36 3.57 5.89
CA LYS A 154 -18.35 2.10 6.00
C LYS A 154 -19.76 1.53 5.97
N ALA A 155 -20.67 2.06 6.79
CA ALA A 155 -22.06 1.61 6.84
C ALA A 155 -22.75 1.71 5.45
N THR A 156 -22.50 2.81 4.73
CA THR A 156 -23.03 3.00 3.38
C THR A 156 -22.51 1.94 2.41
N MET A 157 -21.22 1.63 2.47
CA MET A 157 -20.61 0.59 1.62
C MET A 157 -21.10 -0.81 1.99
N TRP A 158 -21.25 -1.10 3.28
CA TRP A 158 -21.76 -2.39 3.76
C TRP A 158 -23.17 -2.68 3.26
N CYS A 159 -24.00 -1.66 3.10
CA CYS A 159 -25.37 -1.82 2.60
C CYS A 159 -25.47 -1.76 1.06
N ASN A 160 -24.38 -1.50 0.34
CA ASN A 160 -24.40 -1.37 -1.11
C ASN A 160 -24.33 -2.73 -1.81
N ILE A 161 -25.46 -3.17 -2.40
CA ILE A 161 -25.60 -4.47 -3.07
C ILE A 161 -24.62 -4.64 -4.24
N THR A 162 -24.38 -3.59 -5.03
CA THR A 162 -23.45 -3.65 -6.16
C THR A 162 -22.02 -3.92 -5.67
N ILE A 163 -21.59 -3.25 -4.60
CA ILE A 163 -20.28 -3.49 -3.98
C ILE A 163 -20.21 -4.88 -3.35
N GLN A 164 -21.25 -5.32 -2.64
CA GLN A 164 -21.31 -6.67 -2.09
C GLN A 164 -21.13 -7.75 -3.17
N ASN A 165 -21.83 -7.61 -4.31
CA ASN A 165 -21.70 -8.54 -5.43
C ASN A 165 -20.30 -8.50 -6.04
N LEU A 166 -19.73 -7.31 -6.23
CA LEU A 166 -18.37 -7.15 -6.73
C LEU A 166 -17.35 -7.83 -5.81
N VAL A 167 -17.40 -7.54 -4.51
CA VAL A 167 -16.51 -8.13 -3.51
C VAL A 167 -16.66 -9.65 -3.50
N LYS A 168 -17.90 -10.18 -3.52
CA LYS A 168 -18.17 -11.62 -3.59
C LYS A 168 -17.49 -12.25 -4.82
N CYS A 169 -17.68 -11.67 -6.01
CA CYS A 169 -17.07 -12.19 -7.24
C CYS A 169 -15.54 -12.21 -7.15
N ILE A 170 -14.94 -11.12 -6.66
CA ILE A 170 -13.48 -11.03 -6.48
C ILE A 170 -13.01 -12.09 -5.48
N THR A 171 -13.64 -12.21 -4.31
CA THR A 171 -13.21 -13.18 -3.28
C THR A 171 -13.39 -14.62 -3.75
N GLN A 172 -14.45 -14.93 -4.49
CA GLN A 172 -14.69 -16.26 -5.04
C GLN A 172 -13.62 -16.67 -6.06
N ALA A 173 -13.19 -15.73 -6.91
CA ALA A 173 -12.07 -15.97 -7.83
C ALA A 173 -10.75 -16.30 -7.10
N HIS A 174 -10.62 -15.89 -5.84
CA HIS A 174 -9.48 -16.21 -4.96
C HIS A 174 -9.74 -17.42 -4.05
N GLY A 175 -10.82 -18.19 -4.28
CA GLY A 175 -11.15 -19.37 -3.48
C GLY A 175 -11.81 -19.07 -2.13
N CYS A 176 -12.10 -17.81 -1.83
CA CYS A 176 -12.80 -17.39 -0.61
C CYS A 176 -14.31 -17.29 -0.87
N SER A 177 -15.11 -18.04 -0.12
CA SER A 177 -16.58 -17.95 -0.13
C SER A 177 -17.11 -17.44 1.21
N GLY A 178 -18.25 -16.76 1.21
CA GLY A 178 -18.83 -16.20 2.43
C GLY A 178 -20.05 -15.32 2.16
N ASN A 179 -20.63 -14.80 3.24
CA ASN A 179 -21.71 -13.83 3.16
C ASN A 179 -21.20 -12.52 2.53
N PRO A 180 -21.81 -12.00 1.45
CA PRO A 180 -21.35 -10.78 0.79
C PRO A 180 -21.22 -9.57 1.72
N ALA A 181 -22.13 -9.40 2.68
CA ALA A 181 -22.07 -8.30 3.64
C ALA A 181 -20.84 -8.41 4.56
N GLU A 182 -20.56 -9.60 5.08
CA GLU A 182 -19.39 -9.87 5.92
C GLU A 182 -18.08 -9.67 5.15
N LEU A 183 -18.05 -10.06 3.87
CA LEU A 183 -16.89 -9.86 3.01
C LEU A 183 -16.61 -8.37 2.77
N VAL A 184 -17.64 -7.54 2.61
CA VAL A 184 -17.46 -6.07 2.51
C VAL A 184 -17.01 -5.46 3.84
N VAL A 185 -17.55 -5.94 4.98
CA VAL A 185 -17.07 -5.51 6.31
C VAL A 185 -15.58 -5.80 6.46
N ASN A 186 -15.14 -7.00 6.07
CA ASN A 186 -13.73 -7.38 6.10
C ASN A 186 -12.88 -6.52 5.15
N MET A 187 -13.35 -6.31 3.91
CA MET A 187 -12.64 -5.50 2.90
C MET A 187 -12.44 -4.04 3.35
N THR A 188 -13.44 -3.45 4.01
CA THR A 188 -13.41 -2.05 4.48
C THR A 188 -12.78 -1.91 5.87
N GLN A 189 -12.38 -3.00 6.53
CA GLN A 189 -11.81 -2.96 7.88
C GLN A 189 -10.51 -2.13 7.93
N SER A 190 -9.72 -2.22 6.87
CA SER A 190 -8.46 -1.49 6.71
C SER A 190 -8.65 0.00 6.43
N TRP A 191 -9.83 0.43 5.98
CA TRP A 191 -10.04 1.83 5.61
C TRP A 191 -9.78 2.77 6.77
N ARG A 192 -9.12 3.88 6.45
CA ARG A 192 -8.78 4.99 7.34
C ARG A 192 -9.18 6.29 6.67
N LEU A 193 -9.75 7.20 7.46
CA LEU A 193 -10.02 8.55 7.03
C LEU A 193 -9.01 9.47 7.73
N SER A 194 -8.26 10.25 6.95
CA SER A 194 -7.24 11.16 7.47
C SER A 194 -7.56 12.60 7.05
N TYR A 195 -7.35 13.55 7.95
CA TYR A 195 -7.40 14.97 7.61
C TYR A 195 -6.07 15.43 7.03
N ILE A 196 -6.13 16.08 5.86
CA ILE A 196 -4.96 16.66 5.20
C ILE A 196 -5.28 18.10 4.83
N LYS A 197 -4.34 19.01 5.06
CA LYS A 197 -4.37 20.36 4.46
C LYS A 197 -3.66 20.28 3.12
N THR A 198 -4.40 20.35 2.03
CA THR A 198 -3.80 20.41 0.69
C THR A 198 -3.65 21.84 0.22
N LYS A 199 -2.70 22.03 -0.69
CA LYS A 199 -2.68 23.15 -1.61
C LYS A 199 -3.18 22.61 -2.95
N ASN A 200 -4.25 23.18 -3.49
CA ASN A 200 -4.68 22.86 -4.84
C ASN A 200 -3.67 23.42 -5.88
N PHE A 201 -3.85 23.09 -7.16
CA PHE A 201 -2.99 23.58 -8.24
C PHE A 201 -2.97 25.12 -8.36
N ASP A 202 -4.00 25.79 -7.85
CA ASP A 202 -4.12 27.25 -7.78
C ASP A 202 -3.53 27.85 -6.48
N ASP A 203 -2.76 27.07 -5.70
CA ASP A 203 -2.21 27.39 -4.37
C ASP A 203 -3.26 27.70 -3.29
N ASP A 204 -4.54 27.48 -3.60
CA ASP A 204 -5.64 27.53 -2.65
C ASP A 204 -5.53 26.42 -1.61
N LYS A 205 -5.47 26.83 -0.34
CA LYS A 205 -5.37 25.92 0.80
C LYS A 205 -6.76 25.43 1.19
N GLY A 206 -6.99 24.13 1.02
CA GLY A 206 -8.26 23.49 1.35
C GLY A 206 -8.10 22.35 2.35
N PRO A 207 -8.95 22.25 3.39
CA PRO A 207 -9.02 21.04 4.21
C PRO A 207 -9.67 19.91 3.39
N ILE A 208 -9.05 18.73 3.40
CA ILE A 208 -9.62 17.52 2.79
C ILE A 208 -9.62 16.34 3.77
N PHE A 209 -10.62 15.47 3.65
CA PHE A 209 -10.52 14.12 4.20
C PHE A 209 -10.08 13.16 3.11
N VAL A 210 -9.09 12.35 3.40
CA VAL A 210 -8.55 11.33 2.49
C VAL A 210 -8.88 9.96 3.08
N LEU A 211 -9.67 9.19 2.32
CA LEU A 211 -9.94 7.80 2.61
C LEU A 211 -8.85 6.95 1.94
N THR A 212 -8.16 6.14 2.73
CA THR A 212 -7.14 5.18 2.28
C THR A 212 -7.45 3.79 2.81
#